data_AF-A0A963W970-F1
#
_entry.id   AF-A0A963W970-F1
#
_cell.length_a   1.000
_cell.length_b   1.000
_cell.length_c   1.000
_cell.angle_alpha   90.00
_cell.angle_beta   90.00
_cell.angle_gamma   90.00
#
_symmetry.space_group_name_H-M   'P 1'
#
loop_
_entity.id
_entity.type
_entity.pdbx_description
1 polymer ?
#
loop_
_entity_poly.entity_id
_entity_poly.type
_entity_poly.pdbx_seq_one_letter_code
_entity_poly.pdbx_strand_id
1 'polypeptide(L)'
;MRKIAILVLAPSLALSVSGCNMLPGASIDYGDDTSTWANDGECDDPRFENAPNGTGMAAVLLEQDSGHDATDCRTLVEAGSIVEK
;
A
#
# COMPACT_ATOMS: atom_id res chain seq x y z
N MET A 1 -30.10 12.91 52.49
CA MET A 1 -30.23 11.44 52.68
C MET A 1 -31.36 11.01 51.76
N ARG A 2 -31.22 10.19 50.72
CA ARG A 2 -30.50 8.91 50.58
C ARG A 2 -29.93 8.77 49.16
N LYS A 3 -28.73 8.22 49.10
CA LYS A 3 -28.06 7.71 47.89
C LYS A 3 -28.78 6.44 47.43
N ILE A 4 -29.14 6.32 46.16
CA ILE A 4 -29.25 5.02 45.47
C ILE A 4 -28.68 5.18 44.07
N ALA A 5 -27.45 4.71 43.91
CA ALA A 5 -26.80 4.47 42.63
C ALA A 5 -27.25 3.09 42.14
N ILE A 6 -27.77 2.99 40.93
CA ILE A 6 -27.90 1.70 40.22
C ILE A 6 -27.00 1.79 39.01
N LEU A 7 -25.81 1.22 39.20
CA LEU A 7 -24.78 1.04 38.20
C LEU A 7 -25.17 -0.18 37.37
N VAL A 8 -25.82 0.03 36.21
CA VAL A 8 -26.07 -1.06 35.25
C VAL A 8 -24.78 -1.28 34.47
N LEU A 9 -24.03 -2.31 34.85
CA LEU A 9 -22.88 -2.80 34.12
C LEU A 9 -23.36 -3.57 32.88
N ALA A 10 -23.34 -2.92 31.72
CA ALA A 10 -23.37 -3.64 30.45
C ALA A 10 -21.94 -4.09 30.12
N PRO A 11 -21.67 -5.41 29.93
CA PRO A 11 -20.38 -5.87 29.46
C PRO A 11 -20.21 -5.47 27.99
N SER A 12 -19.16 -4.70 27.75
CA SER A 12 -18.78 -4.10 26.47
C SER A 12 -18.64 -5.15 25.36
N LEU A 13 -19.22 -4.84 24.20
CA LEU A 13 -18.98 -5.55 22.94
C LEU A 13 -17.50 -5.34 22.55
N ALA A 14 -16.64 -6.33 22.84
CA ALA A 14 -15.25 -6.29 22.38
C ALA A 14 -15.22 -6.64 20.88
N LEU A 15 -15.24 -5.61 20.03
CA LEU A 15 -14.92 -5.74 18.62
C LEU A 15 -13.42 -6.08 18.52
N SER A 16 -13.11 -7.35 18.23
CA SER A 16 -11.73 -7.79 18.01
C SER A 16 -11.23 -7.13 16.72
N VAL A 17 -10.50 -6.03 16.84
CA VAL A 17 -9.71 -5.46 15.75
C VAL A 17 -8.44 -6.30 15.63
N SER A 18 -8.58 -7.53 15.12
CA SER A 18 -7.43 -8.27 14.62
C SER A 18 -7.07 -7.70 13.25
N GLY A 19 -5.91 -7.07 13.15
CA GLY A 19 -5.30 -6.63 11.89
C GLY A 19 -5.23 -5.12 11.76
N CYS A 20 -4.20 -4.52 11.19
CA CYS A 20 -3.03 -5.05 10.50
C CYS A 20 -1.80 -4.55 11.24
N ASN A 21 -0.77 -5.39 11.36
CA ASN A 21 0.55 -4.90 11.76
C ASN A 21 1.06 -4.07 10.57
N MET A 22 0.65 -2.81 10.49
CA MET A 22 1.31 -1.80 9.68
C MET A 22 2.66 -1.55 10.33
N LEU A 23 3.60 -2.49 10.10
CA LEU A 23 5.00 -2.11 10.12
C LEU A 23 5.09 -0.90 9.20
N PRO A 24 5.67 0.22 9.63
CA PRO A 24 6.11 1.23 8.68
C PRO A 24 7.02 0.48 7.70
N GLY A 25 6.49 0.15 6.52
CA GLY A 25 7.29 -0.45 5.47
C GLY A 25 8.52 0.43 5.34
N ALA A 26 9.71 -0.16 5.40
CA ALA A 26 10.88 0.56 4.99
C ALA A 26 10.55 1.19 3.64
N SER A 27 10.70 2.51 3.51
CA SER A 27 10.40 3.18 2.25
C SER A 27 11.20 2.48 1.15
N ILE A 28 10.51 1.84 0.20
CA ILE A 28 11.16 1.17 -0.93
C ILE A 28 12.04 2.17 -1.67
N ASP A 29 13.22 1.71 -2.06
CA ASP A 29 14.05 2.45 -3.01
C ASP A 29 13.50 2.19 -4.42
N TYR A 30 12.83 3.22 -4.96
CA TYR A 30 12.29 3.21 -6.31
C TYR A 30 13.37 3.19 -7.38
N GLY A 31 14.61 3.61 -7.05
CA GLY A 31 15.74 3.60 -7.99
C GLY A 31 15.76 4.80 -8.94
N ASP A 32 15.99 4.54 -10.22
CA ASP A 32 16.13 5.54 -11.30
C ASP A 32 15.11 5.32 -12.43
N ASP A 33 15.21 6.13 -13.50
CA ASP A 33 14.33 6.07 -14.68
C ASP A 33 15.10 5.62 -15.94
N THR A 34 15.91 4.57 -15.82
CA THR A 34 16.76 4.08 -16.93
C THR A 34 16.15 2.96 -17.77
N SER A 35 14.95 2.46 -17.42
CA SER A 35 14.19 1.52 -18.24
C SER A 35 13.89 2.11 -19.62
N THR A 36 13.69 1.23 -20.60
CA THR A 36 13.24 1.63 -21.96
C THR A 36 11.86 2.29 -21.94
N TRP A 37 11.03 1.96 -20.96
CA TRP A 37 9.64 2.43 -20.84
C TRP A 37 9.44 3.41 -19.68
N ALA A 38 10.51 3.85 -19.02
CA ALA A 38 10.38 4.79 -17.90
C ALA A 38 9.74 6.12 -18.32
N ASN A 39 8.90 6.69 -17.46
CA ASN A 39 8.13 7.92 -17.68
C ASN A 39 7.08 7.82 -18.81
N ASP A 40 6.52 6.65 -19.05
CA ASP A 40 5.40 6.45 -19.98
C ASP A 40 4.02 6.40 -19.29
N GLY A 41 4.01 6.39 -17.96
CA GLY A 41 2.81 6.39 -17.12
C GLY A 41 2.36 5.01 -16.65
N GLU A 42 3.08 3.95 -17.01
CA GLU A 42 2.93 2.61 -16.45
C GLU A 42 4.17 2.26 -15.61
N CYS A 43 4.00 1.49 -14.53
CA CYS A 43 5.11 0.94 -13.74
C CYS A 43 5.53 -0.40 -14.34
N ASP A 44 6.75 -0.53 -14.86
CA ASP A 44 7.27 -1.78 -15.42
C ASP A 44 8.12 -2.62 -14.44
N ASP A 45 8.31 -2.11 -13.22
CA ASP A 45 9.09 -2.75 -12.17
C ASP A 45 8.36 -3.97 -11.55
N PRO A 46 8.92 -5.20 -11.63
CA PRO A 46 8.28 -6.43 -11.17
C PRO A 46 8.06 -6.51 -9.65
N ARG A 47 8.69 -5.62 -8.86
CA ARG A 47 8.50 -5.50 -7.41
C ARG A 47 7.10 -4.98 -7.03
N PHE A 48 6.36 -4.41 -7.98
CA PHE A 48 5.01 -3.84 -7.76
C PHE A 48 3.90 -4.61 -8.46
N GLU A 49 2.68 -4.52 -7.92
CA GLU A 49 1.44 -5.02 -8.53
C GLU A 49 0.30 -4.01 -8.43
N ASN A 50 -0.73 -4.21 -9.28
CA ASN A 50 -1.96 -3.43 -9.20
C ASN A 50 -2.62 -3.60 -7.82
N ALA A 51 -3.02 -2.48 -7.21
CA ALA A 51 -3.82 -2.49 -6.00
C ALA A 51 -5.21 -3.12 -6.30
N PRO A 52 -5.99 -3.57 -5.28
CA PRO A 52 -7.26 -4.28 -5.50
C PRO A 52 -8.30 -3.57 -6.38
N ASN A 53 -8.25 -2.23 -6.47
CA ASN A 53 -9.10 -1.43 -7.35
C ASN A 53 -8.27 -0.44 -8.20
N GLY A 54 -6.97 -0.73 -8.36
CA GLY A 54 -6.03 0.13 -9.06
C GLY A 54 -5.57 -0.48 -10.38
N THR A 55 -5.02 0.37 -11.23
CA THR A 55 -4.33 -0.02 -12.47
C THR A 55 -3.14 0.89 -12.66
N GLY A 56 -2.09 0.38 -13.28
CA GLY A 56 -0.89 1.15 -13.55
C GLY A 56 0.34 0.31 -13.84
N MET A 57 0.30 -1.01 -13.63
CA MET A 57 1.41 -1.88 -14.05
C MET A 57 1.46 -2.04 -15.56
N ALA A 58 2.67 -2.07 -16.12
CA ALA A 58 2.91 -2.45 -17.50
C ALA A 58 2.44 -3.88 -17.76
N ALA A 59 2.04 -4.16 -19.01
CA ALA A 59 1.54 -5.48 -19.40
C ALA A 59 2.62 -6.59 -19.39
N VAL A 60 3.89 -6.20 -19.52
CA VAL A 60 5.06 -7.09 -19.49
C VAL A 60 6.03 -6.52 -18.46
N LEU A 61 6.46 -7.37 -17.53
CA LEU A 61 7.41 -7.02 -16.48
C LEU A 61 8.68 -7.87 -16.68
N LEU A 62 9.85 -7.23 -16.70
CA LEU A 62 11.13 -7.91 -16.82
C LEU A 62 11.95 -7.67 -15.56
N GLU A 63 12.71 -8.68 -15.13
CA GLU A 63 13.57 -8.56 -13.94
C GLU A 63 14.61 -7.44 -14.08
N GLN A 64 15.03 -7.18 -15.32
CA GLN A 64 15.99 -6.14 -15.66
C GLN A 64 15.44 -4.72 -15.47
N ASP A 65 14.13 -4.54 -15.29
CA ASP A 65 13.49 -3.24 -15.08
C ASP A 65 13.26 -2.94 -13.58
N SER A 66 13.65 -3.88 -12.70
CA SER A 66 13.59 -3.73 -11.24
C SER A 66 14.43 -2.52 -10.77
N GLY A 67 13.75 -1.48 -10.29
CA GLY A 67 14.38 -0.23 -9.83
C GLY A 67 14.77 0.74 -10.94
N HIS A 68 14.22 0.58 -12.15
CA HIS A 68 14.57 1.39 -13.31
C HIS A 68 13.39 2.18 -13.91
N ASP A 69 12.28 2.25 -13.18
CA ASP A 69 11.09 3.02 -13.53
C ASP A 69 10.51 3.79 -12.31
N ALA A 70 11.40 4.53 -11.66
CA ALA A 70 11.16 5.10 -10.35
C ALA A 70 10.03 6.12 -10.30
N THR A 71 9.94 7.00 -11.30
CA THR A 71 8.98 8.11 -11.32
C THR A 71 7.55 7.61 -11.46
N ASP A 72 7.29 6.67 -12.37
CA ASP A 72 5.95 6.12 -12.60
C ASP A 72 5.51 5.25 -11.43
N CYS A 73 6.36 4.32 -11.00
CA CYS A 73 6.05 3.45 -9.86
C CYS A 73 5.78 4.26 -8.58
N ARG A 74 6.59 5.29 -8.27
CA ARG A 74 6.33 6.16 -7.11
C ARG A 74 5.00 6.89 -7.23
N THR A 75 4.74 7.51 -8.38
CA THR A 75 3.52 8.26 -8.61
C THR A 75 2.28 7.38 -8.44
N LEU A 76 2.33 6.15 -8.95
CA LEU A 76 1.23 5.19 -8.88
C LEU A 76 1.03 4.62 -7.47
N VAL A 77 2.10 4.43 -6.68
CA VAL A 77 1.99 4.07 -5.25
C VAL A 77 1.38 5.22 -4.46
N GLU A 78 1.83 6.45 -4.67
CA GLU A 78 1.29 7.65 -4.01
C GLU A 78 -0.19 7.87 -4.35
N ALA A 79 -0.60 7.51 -5.56
CA ALA A 79 -2.00 7.51 -5.99
C ALA A 79 -2.83 6.33 -5.42
N GLY A 80 -2.19 5.33 -4.84
CA GLY A 80 -2.84 4.10 -4.36
C GLY A 80 -3.30 3.16 -5.47
N SER A 81 -2.75 3.31 -6.69
CA SER A 81 -3.08 2.51 -7.87
C SER A 81 -2.29 1.19 -7.93
N ILE A 82 -1.07 1.18 -7.39
CA ILE A 82 -0.22 -0.01 -7.28
C ILE A 82 0.35 -0.11 -5.86
N VAL A 83 0.85 -1.29 -5.50
CA VAL A 83 1.48 -1.58 -4.21
C VAL A 83 2.76 -2.40 -4.40
N GLU A 84 3.72 -2.24 -3.48
CA GLU A 84 4.85 -3.16 -3.34
C GLU A 84 4.34 -4.54 -2.87
N LYS A 85 4.86 -5.62 -3.45
CA LYS A 85 4.50 -7.02 -3.13
C LYS A 85 5.28 -7.55 -1.92
#